data_AF-A0A962B3S5-F1
#
_entry.id   AF-A0A962B3S5-F1
#
_cell.length_a   1.000
_cell.length_b   1.000
_cell.length_c   1.000
_cell.angle_alpha   90.00
_cell.angle_beta   90.00
_cell.angle_gamma   90.00
#
_symmetry.space_group_name_H-M   'P 1'
#
loop_
_entity.id
_entity.type
_entity.pdbx_description
1 polymer ?
#
loop_
_entity_poly.entity_id
_entity_poly.type
_entity_poly.pdbx_seq_one_letter_code
_entity_poly.pdbx_strand_id
1 'polypeptide(L)' 'YNGAARNLNVLVESFPSNLIAGAFAFAPREFFQIGEDDRATPAVTFGG' A
#
# COMPACT_ATOMS: atom_id res chain seq x y z
N TYR A 1 -5.48 3.66 0.52
CA TYR A 1 -4.00 3.47 0.58
C TYR A 1 -3.46 2.82 -0.69
N ASN A 2 -3.81 1.56 -1.01
CA ASN A 2 -3.21 0.81 -2.13
C ASN A 2 -3.30 1.50 -3.50
N GLY A 3 -4.42 2.17 -3.83
CA GLY A 3 -4.53 2.92 -5.08
C GLY A 3 -3.50 4.06 -5.19
N ALA A 4 -3.28 4.81 -4.10
CA ALA A 4 -2.27 5.87 -4.07
C ALA A 4 -0.85 5.30 -4.13
N ALA A 5 -0.57 4.21 -3.40
CA ALA A 5 0.71 3.50 -3.46
C ALA A 5 0.99 2.99 -4.88
N ARG A 6 -0.01 2.39 -5.55
CA ARG A 6 0.11 1.93 -6.95
C ARG A 6 0.46 3.08 -7.89
N ASN A 7 -0.28 4.19 -7.82
CA ASN A 7 -0.04 5.33 -8.70
C ASN A 7 1.37 5.93 -8.47
N LEU A 8 1.80 6.04 -7.21
CA LEU A 8 3.15 6.48 -6.88
C LEU A 8 4.21 5.53 -7.46
N ASN A 9 4.07 4.22 -7.27
CA ASN A 9 5.04 3.24 -7.77
C ASN A 9 5.16 3.31 -9.30
N VAL A 10 4.03 3.41 -10.00
CA VAL A 10 4.01 3.60 -11.46
C VAL A 10 4.77 4.86 -11.85
N LEU A 11 4.58 5.98 -11.16
CA LEU A 11 5.29 7.23 -11.45
C LEU A 11 6.79 7.14 -11.15
N VAL A 12 7.17 6.52 -10.03
CA VAL A 12 8.58 6.33 -9.65
C VAL A 12 9.33 5.47 -10.67
N GLU A 13 8.65 4.54 -11.33
CA GLU A 13 9.26 3.62 -12.31
C GLU A 13 9.15 4.12 -13.77
N SER A 14 8.23 5.04 -14.06
CA SER A 14 7.96 5.51 -15.43
C SER A 14 8.83 6.70 -15.85
N PHE A 15 9.33 6.68 -17.07
CA PHE A 15 9.95 7.84 -17.70
C PHE A 15 8.88 8.90 -18.07
N PRO A 16 9.13 10.22 -17.88
CA PRO A 16 10.36 10.83 -17.34
C PRO A 16 10.36 11.01 -15.81
N SER A 17 9.27 10.65 -15.14
CA SER A 17 9.07 10.88 -13.69
C SER A 17 10.14 10.20 -12.82
N ASN A 18 10.68 9.05 -13.24
CA ASN A 18 11.74 8.33 -12.54
C ASN A 18 13.04 9.16 -12.36
N LEU A 19 13.31 10.13 -13.23
CA LEU A 19 14.46 11.04 -13.10
C LEU A 19 14.26 12.00 -11.92
N ILE A 20 13.06 12.58 -11.80
CA ILE A 20 12.68 13.43 -10.67
C ILE A 20 12.64 12.58 -9.40
N ALA A 21 12.11 11.35 -9.47
CA ALA A 21 12.08 10.43 -8.35
C ALA A 21 13.49 10.16 -7.80
N GLY A 22 14.46 9.86 -8.68
CA GLY A 22 15.85 9.68 -8.28
C GLY A 22 16.49 10.93 -7.67
N ALA A 23 16.26 12.10 -8.27
CA ALA A 23 16.83 13.37 -7.78
C ALA A 23 16.33 13.77 -6.37
N PHE A 24 15.10 13.40 -6.03
CA PHE A 24 14.46 13.73 -4.75
C PHE A 24 14.26 12.51 -3.83
N ALA A 25 14.91 11.38 -4.13
CA ALA A 25 14.85 10.14 -3.36
C ALA A 25 13.42 9.59 -3.11
N PHE A 26 12.51 9.79 -4.07
CA PHE A 26 11.22 9.09 -4.05
C PHE A 26 11.42 7.62 -4.42
N ALA A 27 10.83 6.72 -3.62
CA ALA A 27 10.94 5.28 -3.78
C ALA A 27 9.55 4.61 -3.81
N PRO A 28 9.44 3.40 -4.38
CA PRO A 28 8.19 2.64 -4.34
C PRO A 28 7.73 2.38 -2.90
N ARG A 29 6.42 2.29 -2.72
CA ARG A 29 5.76 2.00 -1.45
C ARG A 29 5.14 0.62 -1.50
N GLU A 30 5.23 -0.09 -0.38
CA GLU A 30 4.52 -1.34 -0.21
C GLU A 30 3.01 -1.12 -0.13
N PHE A 31 2.27 -2.11 -0.63
CA PHE A 31 0.81 -2.15 -0.47
C PHE A 31 0.47 -2.58 0.95
N PHE A 32 -0.55 -1.91 1.51
CA PHE A 32 -1.13 -2.28 2.77
C PHE A 32 -1.91 -3.59 2.59
N GLN A 33 -1.63 -4.54 3.46
CA GLN A 33 -2.31 -5.81 3.57
C GLN A 33 -2.67 -6.01 5.03
N ILE A 34 -3.90 -6.42 5.29
CA ILE A 34 -4.33 -6.85 6.62
C ILE A 34 -3.73 -8.24 6.84
N GLY A 35 -3.07 -8.45 7.97
CA GLY A 35 -2.52 -9.74 8.36
C GLY A 35 -3.65 -10.78 8.54
N GLU A 36 -3.32 -12.06 8.39
CA GLU A 36 -4.30 -13.15 8.59
C GLU A 36 -4.95 -13.10 9.99
N ASP A 37 -4.19 -12.71 11.01
CA ASP A 37 -4.69 -12.58 12.38
C ASP A 37 -5.78 -11.49 12.53
N ASP A 38 -5.65 -10.40 11.78
CA ASP A 38 -6.61 -9.28 11.76
C ASP A 38 -7.84 -9.56 10.88
N ARG A 39 -7.82 -10.66 10.11
CA ARG A 39 -9.01 -11.19 9.39
C ARG A 39 -9.83 -12.15 10.23
N ALA A 40 -9.39 -12.49 11.44
CA ALA A 40 -10.13 -13.40 12.31
C ALA A 40 -11.56 -12.87 12.49
N THR A 41 -12.53 -13.75 12.22
CA THR A 41 -13.95 -13.40 12.38
C THR A 41 -14.20 -13.23 13.88
N PRO A 42 -14.66 -12.06 14.34
CA PRO A 42 -14.90 -11.85 15.76
C PRO A 42 -15.96 -12.85 16.24
N ALA A 43 -15.64 -13.64 17.26
CA ALA A 43 -16.60 -14.54 17.87
C ALA A 43 -17.61 -13.70 18.67
N VAL A 44 -18.84 -13.58 18.15
CA VAL A 44 -19.92 -12.87 18.84
C VAL A 44 -20.81 -13.88 19.56
N THR A 45 -20.88 -13.79 20.87
CA THR A 45 -21.83 -14.57 21.69
C THR A 45 -22.99 -13.68 22.09
N PHE A 46 -24.18 -13.98 21.60
CA PHE A 46 -25.43 -13.39 22.09
C PHE A 46 -25.92 -14.24 23.26
N GLY A 47 -25.90 -13.69 24.47
CA GLY A 47 -26.39 -14.39 25.66
C GLY A 47 -27.91 -14.31 25.77
N GLY A 48 -28.55 -15.48 25.86
CA GLY A 48 -29.80 -15.76 26.58
C GLY A 48 -31.08 -15.10 26.09
#